data_AF-W2CQD8-F1
#
_entry.id   AF-W2CQD8-F1
#
_cell.length_a   1.000
_cell.length_b   1.000
_cell.length_c   1.000
_cell.angle_alpha   90.00
_cell.angle_beta   90.00
_cell.angle_gamma   90.00
#
_symmetry.space_group_name_H-M   'P 1'
#
loop_
_entity.id
_entity.type
_entity.pdbx_description
1 polymer ?
#
loop_
_entity_poly.entity_id
_entity_poly.type
_entity_poly.pdbx_seq_one_letter_code
_entity_poly.pdbx_strand_id
1 'polypeptide(L)'
;GIVAVDFAGYPINLEELKSIADDYGLWILEDACHALGGYFIDSKGETQHCGNGKFADIAVFSFHPVKHITTGEGGMITTNNDLLYEKICLYRTHGITRTPTIMCEKGAWYNEMIDLGYNYRLTDFQAALGISQLKRAKVSLLHRRRIAQKYDQAFKSIKGIIIPHVADGYYHAYHLYVILVEDRRGMYDFLRKNNIFTQVHYIPLHWMPYYRNINNADGLLPTSEAYYQYCLSLPMFPTLTNDEQDLVIQKILEFLR
;
A
#
# COMPACT_ATOMS: atom_id res chain seq x y z
N GLY A 1 0.38 -2.70 19.61
CA GLY A 1 -0.49 -2.46 18.46
C GLY A 1 -0.08 -3.34 17.32
N ILE A 2 -0.89 -3.37 16.26
CA ILE A 2 -0.67 -4.14 15.04
C ILE A 2 -0.54 -3.14 13.89
N VAL A 3 0.47 -3.31 13.03
CA VAL A 3 0.60 -2.59 11.77
C VAL A 3 0.33 -3.57 10.64
N ALA A 4 -0.77 -3.36 9.92
CA ALA A 4 -1.26 -4.25 8.88
C ALA A 4 -1.09 -3.58 7.52
N VAL A 5 -0.46 -4.26 6.56
CA VAL A 5 -0.17 -3.69 5.24
C VAL A 5 -1.07 -4.29 4.18
N ASP A 6 -1.87 -3.47 3.49
CA ASP A 6 -2.67 -3.89 2.34
C ASP A 6 -1.79 -4.10 1.11
N PHE A 7 -0.99 -5.16 1.16
CA PHE A 7 0.12 -5.40 0.25
C PHE A 7 -0.33 -5.53 -1.20
N ALA A 8 0.45 -4.96 -2.12
CA ALA A 8 0.11 -4.83 -3.56
C ALA A 8 -1.24 -4.14 -3.85
N GLY A 9 -1.94 -3.61 -2.84
CA GLY A 9 -3.31 -3.11 -2.94
C GLY A 9 -4.37 -4.17 -2.73
N TYR A 10 -4.02 -5.31 -2.13
CA TYR A 10 -4.97 -6.34 -1.70
C TYR A 10 -5.38 -6.03 -0.26
N PRO A 11 -6.68 -5.76 0.00
CA PRO A 11 -7.16 -5.44 1.35
C PRO A 11 -6.97 -6.60 2.32
N ILE A 12 -6.54 -6.31 3.54
CA ILE A 12 -6.61 -7.25 4.66
C ILE A 12 -8.05 -7.31 5.20
N ASN A 13 -8.47 -8.48 5.70
CA ASN A 13 -9.71 -8.58 6.48
C ASN A 13 -9.54 -7.88 7.84
N LEU A 14 -9.82 -6.58 7.89
CA LEU A 14 -9.68 -5.83 9.12
C LEU A 14 -10.73 -6.17 10.18
N GLU A 15 -11.86 -6.78 9.80
CA GLU A 15 -12.86 -7.26 10.77
C GLU A 15 -12.29 -8.40 11.62
N GLU A 16 -11.70 -9.41 10.97
CA GLU A 16 -11.02 -10.52 11.66
C GLU A 16 -9.84 -10.00 12.49
N LEU A 17 -9.02 -9.11 11.92
CA LEU A 17 -7.88 -8.54 12.64
C LEU A 17 -8.32 -7.72 13.86
N LYS A 18 -9.45 -7.02 13.76
CA LYS A 18 -10.02 -6.25 14.87
C LYS A 18 -10.45 -7.15 16.02
N SER A 19 -11.06 -8.31 15.74
CA SER A 19 -11.38 -9.29 16.78
C SER A 19 -10.12 -9.69 17.57
N ILE A 20 -9.03 -10.00 16.87
CA ILE A 20 -7.75 -10.35 17.51
C ILE A 20 -7.19 -9.16 18.29
N ALA A 21 -7.24 -7.95 17.73
CA ALA A 21 -6.72 -6.78 18.41
C ALA A 21 -7.48 -6.48 19.71
N ASP A 22 -8.80 -6.66 19.73
CA ASP A 22 -9.65 -6.42 20.91
C ASP A 22 -9.35 -7.43 22.03
N ASP A 23 -9.13 -8.70 21.71
CA ASP A 23 -8.78 -9.74 22.68
C ASP A 23 -7.50 -9.41 23.48
N TYR A 24 -6.58 -8.67 22.87
CA TYR A 24 -5.30 -8.28 23.46
C TYR A 24 -5.19 -6.78 23.80
N GLY A 25 -6.26 -6.00 23.63
CA GLY A 25 -6.27 -4.56 23.87
C GLY A 25 -5.28 -3.78 23.00
N LEU A 26 -5.10 -4.18 21.74
CA LEU A 26 -4.16 -3.59 20.79
C LEU A 26 -4.86 -2.58 19.86
N TRP A 27 -4.17 -1.49 19.54
CA TRP A 27 -4.56 -0.61 18.42
C TRP A 27 -4.15 -1.21 17.08
N ILE A 28 -4.83 -0.80 16.00
CA ILE A 28 -4.54 -1.16 14.61
C ILE A 28 -4.18 0.09 13.80
N LEU A 29 -3.03 0.02 13.13
CA LEU A 29 -2.64 0.95 12.06
C LEU A 29 -2.68 0.22 10.73
N GLU A 30 -3.56 0.65 9.84
CA GLU A 30 -3.66 0.15 8.47
C GLU A 30 -2.71 0.94 7.56
N ASP A 31 -1.70 0.26 7.01
CA ASP A 31 -0.87 0.76 5.92
C ASP A 31 -1.55 0.46 4.58
N ALA A 32 -2.38 1.41 4.15
CA ALA A 32 -3.10 1.40 2.89
C ALA A 32 -2.30 2.10 1.77
N CYS A 33 -0.98 2.24 1.89
CA CYS A 33 -0.14 2.94 0.90
C CYS A 33 -0.22 2.37 -0.52
N HIS A 34 -0.66 1.12 -0.67
CA HIS A 34 -0.87 0.44 -1.95
C HIS A 34 -2.35 0.27 -2.32
N ALA A 35 -3.29 0.63 -1.45
CA ALA A 35 -4.65 0.11 -1.51
C ALA A 35 -5.73 1.16 -1.76
N LEU A 36 -5.37 2.30 -2.35
CA LEU A 36 -6.36 3.30 -2.73
C LEU A 36 -7.42 2.71 -3.68
N GLY A 37 -8.65 2.66 -3.20
CA GLY A 37 -9.79 2.08 -3.92
C GLY A 37 -9.97 0.56 -3.75
N GLY A 38 -9.11 -0.09 -2.95
CA GLY A 38 -9.32 -1.45 -2.49
C GLY A 38 -10.48 -1.53 -1.49
N TYR A 39 -11.14 -2.69 -1.41
CA TYR A 39 -12.14 -2.99 -0.39
C TYR A 39 -12.34 -4.49 -0.20
N PHE A 40 -12.88 -4.89 0.95
CA PHE A 40 -13.46 -6.22 1.17
C PHE A 40 -14.94 -6.10 1.58
N ILE A 41 -15.67 -7.20 1.50
CA ILE A 41 -17.03 -7.32 2.04
C ILE A 41 -16.93 -7.98 3.42
N ASP A 42 -17.49 -7.34 4.44
CA ASP A 42 -17.47 -7.86 5.82
C ASP A 42 -18.54 -8.94 6.07
N SER A 43 -18.55 -9.49 7.29
CA SER A 43 -19.50 -10.50 7.74
C SER A 43 -20.98 -10.08 7.65
N LYS A 44 -21.26 -8.78 7.53
CA LYS A 44 -22.61 -8.21 7.39
C LYS A 44 -22.98 -7.93 5.93
N GLY A 45 -22.07 -8.17 4.98
CA GLY A 45 -22.28 -7.87 3.58
C GLY A 45 -22.02 -6.41 3.22
N GLU A 46 -21.41 -5.62 4.10
CA GLU A 46 -21.08 -4.21 3.85
C GLU A 46 -19.71 -4.07 3.19
N THR A 47 -19.59 -3.12 2.26
CA THR A 47 -18.32 -2.80 1.61
C THR A 47 -17.43 -1.97 2.53
N GLN A 48 -16.25 -2.48 2.82
CA GLN A 48 -15.27 -1.87 3.70
C GLN A 48 -14.05 -1.45 2.87
N HIS A 49 -14.00 -0.15 2.56
CA HIS A 49 -12.89 0.44 1.81
C HIS A 49 -11.63 0.56 2.66
N CYS A 50 -10.48 0.27 2.06
CA CYS A 50 -9.19 0.51 2.71
C CYS A 50 -9.11 1.97 3.18
N GLY A 51 -8.70 2.16 4.43
CA GLY A 51 -8.58 3.44 5.10
C GLY A 51 -9.88 4.16 5.45
N ASN A 52 -11.02 3.46 5.50
CA ASN A 52 -12.29 4.02 5.95
C ASN A 52 -12.35 4.24 7.48
N GLY A 53 -11.38 3.75 8.25
CA GLY A 53 -11.31 3.89 9.70
C GLY A 53 -12.41 3.13 10.46
N LYS A 54 -13.07 2.15 9.83
CA LYS A 54 -14.14 1.36 10.46
C LYS A 54 -13.61 0.41 11.53
N PHE A 55 -12.53 -0.31 11.19
CA PHE A 55 -11.92 -1.34 12.03
C PHE A 55 -10.52 -0.94 12.52
N ALA A 56 -9.75 -0.20 11.71
CA ALA A 56 -8.47 0.35 12.11
C ALA A 56 -8.65 1.69 12.85
N ASP A 57 -7.83 1.93 13.88
CA ASP A 57 -7.81 3.20 14.60
C ASP A 57 -7.30 4.33 13.72
N ILE A 58 -6.28 4.02 12.91
CA ILE A 58 -5.63 4.93 11.96
C ILE A 58 -5.35 4.15 10.68
N ALA A 59 -5.54 4.81 9.53
CA ALA A 59 -4.97 4.33 8.28
C ALA A 59 -4.09 5.38 7.63
N VAL A 60 -3.11 4.92 6.85
CA VAL A 60 -2.14 5.77 6.16
C VAL A 60 -2.10 5.48 4.67
N PHE A 61 -1.93 6.53 3.87
CA PHE A 61 -1.76 6.45 2.43
C PHE A 61 -0.46 7.16 2.01
N SER A 62 0.14 6.67 0.93
CA SER A 62 1.30 7.29 0.28
C SER A 62 0.90 7.89 -1.06
N PHE A 63 1.43 9.08 -1.35
CA PHE A 63 1.27 9.80 -2.61
C PHE A 63 2.63 9.99 -3.32
N HIS A 64 3.58 9.09 -3.09
CA HIS A 64 4.83 9.00 -3.84
C HIS A 64 4.56 8.74 -5.34
N PRO A 65 5.44 9.11 -6.30
CA PRO A 65 5.15 9.09 -7.73
C PRO A 65 4.78 7.73 -8.32
N VAL A 66 5.17 6.65 -7.65
CA VAL A 66 4.86 5.28 -8.09
C VAL A 66 3.47 4.81 -7.65
N LYS A 67 2.79 5.50 -6.71
CA LYS A 67 1.49 5.10 -6.14
C LYS A 67 0.32 5.36 -7.08
N HIS A 68 -0.88 4.91 -6.69
CA HIS A 68 -2.11 5.07 -7.49
C HIS A 68 -2.44 6.52 -7.84
N ILE A 69 -2.18 7.42 -6.89
CA ILE A 69 -2.17 8.86 -7.09
C ILE A 69 -0.86 9.40 -6.53
N THR A 70 -0.46 10.58 -6.99
CA THR A 70 0.77 11.22 -6.51
C THR A 70 0.59 12.70 -6.24
N THR A 71 1.38 13.20 -5.30
CA THR A 71 1.57 14.63 -5.02
C THR A 71 3.04 15.03 -5.20
N GLY A 72 3.80 14.28 -6.00
CA GLY A 72 5.26 14.34 -6.03
C GLY A 72 5.82 13.61 -4.82
N GLU A 73 5.67 14.22 -3.63
CA GLU A 73 5.84 13.55 -2.35
C GLU A 73 4.63 13.85 -1.48
N GLY A 74 4.26 12.95 -0.58
CA GLY A 74 3.16 13.19 0.35
C GLY A 74 2.47 11.92 0.84
N GLY A 75 1.48 12.12 1.67
CA GLY A 75 0.65 11.07 2.23
C GLY A 75 -0.61 11.63 2.89
N MET A 76 -1.43 10.73 3.41
CA MET A 76 -2.64 11.05 4.14
C MET A 76 -2.77 10.13 5.34
N ILE A 77 -3.35 10.65 6.42
CA ILE A 77 -3.80 9.87 7.56
C ILE A 77 -5.32 9.99 7.62
N THR A 78 -6.02 8.88 7.80
CA THR A 78 -7.47 8.85 8.06
C THR A 78 -7.74 8.19 9.40
N THR A 79 -8.77 8.67 10.10
CA THR A 79 -9.26 8.11 11.37
C THR A 79 -10.70 8.58 11.58
N ASN A 80 -11.50 7.76 12.27
CA ASN A 80 -12.85 8.14 12.74
C ASN A 80 -12.85 8.58 14.21
N ASN A 81 -11.67 8.71 14.83
CA ASN A 81 -11.52 9.10 16.22
C ASN A 81 -11.08 10.57 16.33
N ASP A 82 -11.96 11.44 16.80
CA ASP A 82 -11.71 12.88 16.95
C ASP A 82 -10.49 13.18 17.83
N LEU A 83 -10.25 12.41 18.89
CA LEU A 83 -9.10 12.61 19.76
C LEU A 83 -7.78 12.31 19.04
N LEU A 84 -7.76 11.29 18.17
CA LEU A 84 -6.59 10.99 17.35
C LEU A 84 -6.41 12.06 16.27
N TYR A 85 -7.49 12.49 15.63
CA TYR A 85 -7.48 13.55 14.63
C TYR A 85 -6.85 14.85 15.16
N GLU A 86 -7.29 15.32 16.33
CA GLU A 86 -6.78 16.54 16.95
C GLU A 86 -5.28 16.42 17.26
N LYS A 87 -4.85 15.29 17.83
CA LYS A 87 -3.42 15.02 18.08
C LYS A 87 -2.60 14.99 16.80
N ILE A 88 -3.09 14.34 15.74
CA ILE A 88 -2.39 14.28 14.44
C ILE A 88 -2.25 15.68 13.84
N CYS A 89 -3.30 16.50 13.92
CA CYS A 89 -3.26 17.88 13.41
C CYS A 89 -2.24 18.74 14.16
N LEU A 90 -2.20 18.61 15.48
CA LEU A 90 -1.24 19.26 16.36
C LEU A 90 0.20 18.82 16.03
N TYR A 91 0.46 17.51 15.99
CA TYR A 91 1.79 16.95 15.73
C TYR A 91 2.30 17.21 14.31
N ARG A 92 1.42 17.33 13.31
CA ARG A 92 1.83 17.72 11.95
C ARG A 92 2.42 19.14 11.87
N THR A 93 2.11 19.98 12.86
CA THR A 93 2.38 21.42 12.84
C THR A 93 3.12 21.90 14.09
N HIS A 94 4.25 21.25 14.39
CA HIS A 94 5.17 21.58 15.47
C HIS A 94 4.58 21.50 16.89
N GLY A 95 3.36 20.98 17.05
CA GLY A 95 2.67 20.98 18.34
C GLY A 95 2.10 22.34 18.72
N ILE A 96 1.90 23.22 17.73
CA ILE A 96 1.44 24.59 17.91
C ILE A 96 -0.07 24.70 17.74
N THR A 97 -0.74 25.42 18.63
CA THR A 97 -2.18 25.71 18.59
C THR A 97 -2.48 27.22 18.69
N ARG A 98 -3.68 27.59 18.20
CA ARG A 98 -4.30 28.92 18.36
C ARG A 98 -5.64 28.84 19.08
N THR A 99 -6.02 27.66 19.57
CA THR A 99 -7.31 27.40 20.17
C THR A 99 -7.31 27.92 21.61
N PRO A 100 -8.05 29.00 21.94
CA PRO A 100 -7.90 29.68 23.24
C PRO A 100 -8.31 28.86 24.45
N THR A 101 -9.07 27.77 24.26
CA THR A 101 -9.54 26.88 25.35
C THR A 101 -8.45 25.96 25.88
N ILE A 102 -7.36 25.76 25.14
CA ILE A 102 -6.25 24.86 25.50
C ILE A 102 -4.90 25.60 25.61
N MET A 103 -4.92 26.92 25.55
CA MET A 103 -3.75 27.80 25.65
C MET A 103 -3.69 28.44 27.04
N CYS A 104 -2.48 28.69 27.52
CA CYS A 104 -2.21 29.44 28.74
C CYS A 104 -2.35 30.95 28.51
N GLU A 105 -1.85 31.44 27.38
CA GLU A 105 -1.88 32.87 27.03
C GLU A 105 -2.93 33.17 25.95
N LYS A 106 -3.60 34.32 26.04
CA LYS A 106 -4.69 34.72 25.14
C LYS A 106 -4.29 35.95 24.35
N GLY A 107 -4.33 35.85 23.02
CA GLY A 107 -4.14 36.97 22.10
C GLY A 107 -4.29 36.51 20.66
N ALA A 108 -4.92 37.33 19.81
CA ALA A 108 -5.19 36.94 18.42
C ALA A 108 -3.91 36.71 17.60
N TRP A 109 -2.78 37.30 18.00
CA TRP A 109 -1.48 37.17 17.36
C TRP A 109 -0.63 36.00 17.90
N TYR A 110 -1.02 35.41 19.03
CA TYR A 110 -0.20 34.44 19.75
C TYR A 110 -0.48 33.01 19.28
N ASN A 111 0.58 32.21 19.20
CA ASN A 111 0.51 30.77 18.98
C ASN A 111 1.32 30.10 20.09
N GLU A 112 0.80 29.02 20.68
CA GLU A 112 1.44 28.32 21.79
C GLU A 112 1.83 26.92 21.36
N MET A 113 3.08 26.53 21.61
CA MET A 113 3.53 25.15 21.49
C MET A 113 3.16 24.42 22.78
N ILE A 114 2.11 23.59 22.72
CA ILE A 114 1.58 22.88 23.89
C ILE A 114 2.05 21.44 23.99
N ASP A 115 2.70 20.93 22.93
CA ASP A 115 3.29 19.59 22.88
C ASP A 115 4.45 19.55 21.86
N LEU A 116 5.25 18.48 21.84
CA LEU A 116 6.33 18.29 20.87
C LEU A 116 5.79 17.70 19.56
N GLY A 117 5.65 18.53 18.53
CA GLY A 117 5.28 18.09 17.18
C GLY A 117 6.42 18.12 16.16
N TYR A 118 6.05 17.99 14.89
CA TYR A 118 6.91 17.86 13.73
C TYR A 118 6.50 18.82 12.59
N ASN A 119 7.31 18.87 11.54
CA ASN A 119 7.04 19.63 10.33
C ASN A 119 6.64 18.70 9.17
N TYR A 120 5.42 18.16 9.19
CA TYR A 120 4.93 17.18 8.20
C TYR A 120 3.77 17.70 7.35
N ARG A 121 3.67 19.02 7.17
CA ARG A 121 2.62 19.64 6.36
C ARG A 121 2.84 19.34 4.87
N LEU A 122 1.74 18.99 4.19
CA LEU A 122 1.66 19.00 2.74
C LEU A 122 1.48 20.44 2.25
N THR A 123 2.08 20.80 1.12
CA THR A 123 1.92 22.14 0.53
C THR A 123 0.68 22.24 -0.37
N ASP A 124 0.19 23.45 -0.62
CA ASP A 124 -0.97 23.66 -1.50
C ASP A 124 -0.72 23.23 -2.95
N PHE A 125 0.52 23.35 -3.46
CA PHE A 125 0.82 22.87 -4.81
C PHE A 125 0.80 21.33 -4.89
N GLN A 126 1.26 20.64 -3.84
CA GLN A 126 1.16 19.18 -3.72
C GLN A 126 -0.31 18.76 -3.61
N ALA A 127 -1.09 19.48 -2.79
CA ALA A 127 -2.52 19.24 -2.65
C ALA A 127 -3.28 19.45 -3.97
N ALA A 128 -2.96 20.50 -4.74
CA ALA A 128 -3.55 20.77 -6.05
C ALA A 128 -3.29 19.64 -7.05
N LEU A 129 -2.07 19.10 -7.08
CA LEU A 129 -1.73 17.91 -7.86
C LEU A 129 -2.55 16.70 -7.40
N GLY A 130 -2.65 16.47 -6.09
CA GLY A 130 -3.45 15.39 -5.50
C GLY A 130 -4.93 15.46 -5.88
N ILE A 131 -5.55 16.64 -5.81
CA ILE A 131 -6.94 16.87 -6.22
C ILE A 131 -7.13 16.55 -7.72
N SER A 132 -6.18 16.93 -8.58
CA SER A 132 -6.21 16.59 -10.00
C SER A 132 -6.08 15.07 -10.25
N GLN A 133 -5.28 14.37 -9.44
CA GLN A 133 -5.12 12.92 -9.50
C GLN A 133 -6.37 12.18 -8.98
N LEU A 134 -7.01 12.66 -7.91
CA LEU A 134 -8.23 12.06 -7.36
C LEU A 134 -9.37 12.03 -8.38
N LYS A 135 -9.50 13.06 -9.22
CA LYS A 135 -10.51 13.11 -10.29
C LYS A 135 -10.40 11.96 -11.30
N ARG A 136 -9.19 11.41 -11.52
CA ARG A 136 -8.93 10.30 -12.46
C ARG A 136 -8.71 8.95 -11.78
N ALA A 137 -8.62 8.92 -10.45
CA ALA A 137 -8.24 7.73 -9.68
C ALA A 137 -9.13 6.51 -9.99
N LYS A 138 -10.46 6.71 -10.07
CA LYS A 138 -11.41 5.64 -10.41
C LYS A 138 -11.15 5.03 -11.79
N VAL A 139 -10.87 5.85 -12.79
CA VAL A 139 -10.58 5.39 -14.15
C VAL A 139 -9.24 4.65 -14.19
N SER A 140 -8.21 5.21 -13.54
CA SER A 140 -6.88 4.58 -13.42
C SER A 140 -6.93 3.22 -12.70
N LEU A 141 -7.76 3.10 -11.65
CA LEU A 141 -8.00 1.84 -10.94
C LEU A 141 -8.63 0.78 -11.85
N LEU A 142 -9.65 1.17 -12.64
CA LEU A 142 -10.27 0.27 -13.62
C LEU A 142 -9.27 -0.18 -14.69
N HIS A 143 -8.35 0.69 -15.12
CA HIS A 143 -7.30 0.33 -16.08
C HIS A 143 -6.33 -0.70 -15.50
N ARG A 144 -5.84 -0.49 -14.27
CA ARG A 144 -5.00 -1.46 -13.56
C ARG A 144 -5.66 -2.83 -13.46
N ARG A 145 -6.96 -2.87 -13.19
CA ARG A 145 -7.71 -4.13 -13.15
C ARG A 145 -7.84 -4.82 -14.51
N ARG A 146 -8.01 -4.08 -15.60
CA ARG A 146 -7.99 -4.67 -16.96
C ARG A 146 -6.63 -5.26 -17.31
N ILE A 147 -5.55 -4.56 -16.94
CA ILE A 147 -4.18 -5.07 -17.08
C ILE A 147 -4.04 -6.37 -16.28
N ALA A 148 -4.46 -6.38 -15.00
CA ALA A 148 -4.39 -7.57 -14.15
C ALA A 148 -5.16 -8.75 -14.75
N GLN A 149 -6.40 -8.53 -15.22
CA GLN A 149 -7.21 -9.55 -15.87
C GLN A 149 -6.54 -10.15 -17.11
N LYS A 150 -5.85 -9.33 -17.92
CA LYS A 150 -5.10 -9.83 -19.08
C LYS A 150 -3.91 -10.68 -18.67
N TYR A 151 -3.18 -10.31 -17.62
CA TYR A 151 -2.15 -11.19 -17.04
C TYR A 151 -2.74 -12.48 -16.45
N ASP A 152 -3.85 -12.40 -15.71
CA ASP A 152 -4.53 -13.58 -15.15
C ASP A 152 -4.91 -14.57 -16.27
N GLN A 153 -5.51 -14.08 -17.35
CA GLN A 153 -5.87 -14.90 -18.50
C GLN A 153 -4.67 -15.55 -19.17
N ALA A 154 -3.55 -14.83 -19.29
CA ALA A 154 -2.34 -15.32 -19.91
C ALA A 154 -1.62 -16.39 -19.07
N PHE A 155 -1.64 -16.26 -17.74
CA PHE A 155 -0.80 -17.06 -16.85
C PHE A 155 -1.52 -18.10 -16.00
N LYS A 156 -2.86 -18.03 -15.83
CA LYS A 156 -3.62 -18.95 -14.94
C LYS A 156 -3.41 -20.44 -15.21
N SER A 157 -3.04 -20.82 -16.44
CA SER A 157 -2.88 -22.21 -16.87
C SER A 157 -1.42 -22.55 -17.20
N ILE A 158 -0.48 -21.65 -16.92
CA ILE A 158 0.94 -21.83 -17.21
C ILE A 158 1.62 -22.47 -16.01
N LYS A 159 2.13 -23.70 -16.21
CA LYS A 159 2.91 -24.39 -15.19
C LYS A 159 4.18 -23.59 -14.88
N GLY A 160 4.48 -23.41 -13.59
CA GLY A 160 5.66 -22.66 -13.13
C GLY A 160 5.40 -21.18 -12.83
N ILE A 161 4.18 -20.69 -13.05
CA ILE A 161 3.74 -19.35 -12.61
C ILE A 161 2.61 -19.50 -11.60
N ILE A 162 2.73 -18.83 -10.46
CA ILE A 162 1.62 -18.59 -9.54
C ILE A 162 1.22 -17.11 -9.66
N ILE A 163 -0.05 -16.86 -9.98
CA ILE A 163 -0.62 -15.51 -10.09
C ILE A 163 -1.27 -15.06 -8.77
N PRO A 164 -1.50 -13.75 -8.55
CA PRO A 164 -2.26 -13.27 -7.41
C PRO A 164 -3.65 -13.91 -7.36
N HIS A 165 -4.04 -14.42 -6.19
CA HIS A 165 -5.39 -14.87 -5.92
C HIS A 165 -6.22 -13.73 -5.34
N VAL A 166 -7.48 -13.62 -5.77
CA VAL A 166 -8.45 -12.68 -5.22
C VAL A 166 -9.65 -13.49 -4.73
N ALA A 167 -9.88 -13.46 -3.41
CA ALA A 167 -11.01 -14.16 -2.81
C ALA A 167 -12.34 -13.47 -3.16
N ASP A 168 -13.45 -14.22 -3.09
CA ASP A 168 -14.79 -13.65 -3.24
C ASP A 168 -15.04 -12.56 -2.20
N GLY A 169 -15.69 -11.47 -2.62
CA GLY A 169 -15.90 -10.29 -1.77
C GLY A 169 -14.69 -9.35 -1.66
N TYR A 170 -13.57 -9.62 -2.33
CA TYR A 170 -12.41 -8.72 -2.32
C TYR A 170 -12.26 -7.95 -3.63
N TYR A 171 -11.86 -6.68 -3.50
CA TYR A 171 -11.52 -5.82 -4.61
C TYR A 171 -10.07 -5.38 -4.52
N HIS A 172 -9.22 -6.13 -5.21
CA HIS A 172 -7.80 -5.83 -5.33
C HIS A 172 -7.57 -4.56 -6.17
N ALA A 173 -6.85 -3.58 -5.61
CA ALA A 173 -6.50 -2.33 -6.27
C ALA A 173 -5.31 -2.45 -7.25
N TYR A 174 -4.57 -3.56 -7.23
CA TYR A 174 -3.40 -3.84 -8.08
C TYR A 174 -2.43 -2.65 -8.21
N HIS A 175 -1.89 -2.19 -7.08
CA HIS A 175 -0.68 -1.37 -7.09
C HIS A 175 0.45 -2.09 -7.83
N LEU A 176 0.60 -3.37 -7.49
CA LEU A 176 1.56 -4.30 -8.05
C LEU A 176 0.80 -5.51 -8.59
N TYR A 177 1.35 -6.14 -9.61
CA TYR A 177 0.94 -7.48 -10.04
C TYR A 177 2.14 -8.40 -9.85
N VAL A 178 2.09 -9.23 -8.81
CA VAL A 178 3.22 -10.05 -8.38
C VAL A 178 2.96 -11.50 -8.74
N ILE A 179 3.81 -12.06 -9.58
CA ILE A 179 3.81 -13.50 -9.84
C ILE A 179 4.87 -14.18 -8.97
N LEU A 180 4.69 -15.47 -8.69
CA LEU A 180 5.74 -16.32 -8.12
C LEU A 180 6.26 -17.27 -9.18
N VAL A 181 7.58 -17.34 -9.33
CA VAL A 181 8.29 -18.18 -10.32
C VAL A 181 9.54 -18.79 -9.70
N GLU A 182 9.87 -20.03 -10.05
CA GLU A 182 11.01 -20.76 -9.46
C GLU A 182 12.36 -20.07 -9.74
N ASP A 183 12.68 -19.79 -11.01
CA ASP A 183 13.86 -19.02 -11.40
C ASP A 183 13.58 -17.52 -11.52
N ARG A 184 13.23 -16.90 -10.37
CA ARG A 184 12.98 -15.45 -10.29
C ARG A 184 14.16 -14.62 -10.80
N ARG A 185 15.41 -15.02 -10.50
CA ARG A 185 16.60 -14.25 -10.91
C ARG A 185 16.83 -14.34 -12.41
N GLY A 186 16.79 -15.53 -13.00
CA GLY A 186 16.93 -15.71 -14.44
C GLY A 186 15.84 -14.97 -15.21
N MET A 187 14.59 -15.04 -14.74
CA MET A 187 13.49 -14.32 -15.37
C MET A 187 13.69 -12.80 -15.27
N TYR A 188 14.09 -12.28 -14.12
CA TYR A 188 14.40 -10.86 -13.95
C TYR A 188 15.50 -10.39 -14.93
N ASP A 189 16.62 -11.11 -14.99
CA ASP A 189 17.75 -10.76 -15.85
C ASP A 189 17.39 -10.88 -17.34
N PHE A 190 16.58 -11.88 -17.71
CA PHE A 190 16.08 -12.07 -19.08
C PHE A 190 15.15 -10.92 -19.51
N LEU A 191 14.17 -10.58 -18.69
CA LEU A 191 13.22 -9.49 -18.98
C LEU A 191 13.95 -8.15 -19.09
N ARG A 192 14.92 -7.89 -18.20
CA ARG A 192 15.72 -6.67 -18.24
C ARG A 192 16.53 -6.55 -19.54
N LYS A 193 17.12 -7.63 -20.04
CA LYS A 193 17.81 -7.65 -21.35
C LYS A 193 16.88 -7.36 -22.52
N ASN A 194 15.58 -7.61 -22.36
CA ASN A 194 14.54 -7.32 -23.35
C ASN A 194 13.82 -5.97 -23.07
N ASN A 195 14.43 -5.06 -22.30
CA ASN A 195 13.88 -3.74 -21.93
C ASN A 195 12.56 -3.79 -21.15
N ILE A 196 12.30 -4.88 -20.43
CA ILE A 196 11.16 -5.03 -19.52
C ILE A 196 11.68 -4.92 -18.09
N PHE A 197 11.29 -3.85 -17.39
CA PHE A 197 11.76 -3.55 -16.05
C PHE A 197 10.77 -4.07 -15.00
N THR A 198 11.08 -5.22 -14.43
CA THR A 198 10.38 -5.79 -13.27
C THR A 198 11.01 -5.33 -11.96
N GLN A 199 10.33 -5.60 -10.85
CA GLN A 199 10.81 -5.29 -9.49
C GLN A 199 10.59 -6.49 -8.55
N VAL A 200 11.20 -6.45 -7.37
CA VAL A 200 11.01 -7.47 -6.33
C VAL A 200 10.53 -6.78 -5.06
N HIS A 201 9.35 -7.16 -4.58
CA HIS A 201 8.67 -6.51 -3.47
C HIS A 201 8.20 -7.57 -2.46
N TYR A 202 8.73 -7.64 -1.25
CA TYR A 202 9.94 -6.97 -0.74
C TYR A 202 10.79 -8.00 -0.02
N ILE A 203 12.08 -7.70 0.13
CA ILE A 203 12.94 -8.49 1.00
C ILE A 203 12.37 -8.46 2.42
N PRO A 204 12.28 -9.61 3.10
CA PRO A 204 11.83 -9.66 4.48
C PRO A 204 12.70 -8.76 5.35
N LEU A 205 12.07 -7.96 6.21
CA LEU A 205 12.78 -6.97 7.02
C LEU A 205 13.90 -7.61 7.85
N HIS A 206 13.65 -8.78 8.43
CA HIS A 206 14.60 -9.50 9.27
C HIS A 206 15.85 -9.99 8.53
N TRP A 207 15.85 -10.02 7.20
CA TRP A 207 17.03 -10.30 6.37
C TRP A 207 17.87 -9.05 6.05
N MET A 208 17.31 -7.85 6.22
CA MET A 208 18.06 -6.61 5.97
C MET A 208 19.21 -6.45 6.98
N PRO A 209 20.38 -5.92 6.57
CA PRO A 209 21.57 -5.84 7.43
C PRO A 209 21.34 -5.15 8.78
N TYR A 210 20.54 -4.07 8.80
CA TYR A 210 20.23 -3.35 10.03
C TYR A 210 19.44 -4.21 11.02
N TYR A 211 18.40 -4.90 10.54
CA TYR A 211 17.50 -5.69 11.38
C TYR A 211 18.09 -7.05 11.79
N ARG A 212 19.08 -7.58 11.07
CA ARG A 212 19.78 -8.81 11.50
C ARG A 212 20.44 -8.68 12.88
N ASN A 213 20.85 -7.47 13.26
CA ASN A 213 21.54 -7.22 14.52
C ASN A 213 20.63 -7.21 15.77
N ILE A 214 19.31 -7.37 15.62
CA ILE A 214 18.33 -7.29 16.73
C ILE A 214 17.60 -8.64 16.96
N ASN A 215 18.33 -9.74 17.05
CA ASN A 215 17.83 -11.12 17.27
C ASN A 215 16.98 -11.70 16.13
N ASN A 216 17.30 -11.34 14.88
CA ASN A 216 16.66 -11.91 13.71
C ASN A 216 17.54 -13.00 13.10
N ALA A 217 16.96 -14.20 12.94
CA ALA A 217 17.62 -15.35 12.32
C ALA A 217 16.89 -15.76 11.02
N ASP A 218 17.64 -16.37 10.10
CA ASP A 218 17.06 -17.00 8.92
C ASP A 218 16.14 -18.16 9.35
N GLY A 219 15.02 -18.35 8.64
CA GLY A 219 14.01 -19.37 8.96
C GLY A 219 12.96 -18.94 9.98
N LEU A 220 13.05 -17.72 10.53
CA LEU A 220 12.09 -17.23 11.53
C LEU A 220 10.69 -16.99 10.92
N LEU A 221 10.65 -16.52 9.66
CA LEU A 221 9.41 -16.18 8.95
C LEU A 221 9.34 -16.93 7.61
N PRO A 222 9.21 -18.27 7.63
CA PRO A 222 9.41 -19.11 6.44
C PRO A 222 8.49 -18.77 5.27
N THR A 223 7.26 -18.33 5.56
CA THR A 223 6.30 -17.90 4.53
C THR A 223 6.75 -16.62 3.81
N SER A 224 7.22 -15.61 4.56
CA SER A 224 7.71 -14.36 3.98
C SER A 224 9.01 -14.57 3.21
N GLU A 225 9.88 -15.45 3.71
CA GLU A 225 11.13 -15.85 3.07
C GLU A 225 10.87 -16.59 1.74
N ALA A 226 10.00 -17.60 1.77
CA ALA A 226 9.58 -18.32 0.57
C ALA A 226 8.95 -17.39 -0.46
N TYR A 227 8.04 -16.51 -0.04
CA TYR A 227 7.45 -15.50 -0.92
C TYR A 227 8.52 -14.67 -1.64
N TYR A 228 9.50 -14.14 -0.89
CA TYR A 228 10.54 -13.29 -1.48
C TYR A 228 11.48 -14.04 -2.44
N GLN A 229 11.75 -15.32 -2.19
CA GLN A 229 12.57 -16.13 -3.09
C GLN A 229 11.97 -16.20 -4.50
N TYR A 230 10.64 -16.26 -4.61
CA TYR A 230 9.93 -16.49 -5.86
C TYR A 230 9.28 -15.24 -6.47
N CYS A 231 9.08 -14.16 -5.72
CA CYS A 231 8.23 -13.04 -6.16
C CYS A 231 8.86 -12.15 -7.24
N LEU A 232 8.09 -11.84 -8.28
CA LEU A 232 8.46 -10.92 -9.34
C LEU A 232 7.28 -10.00 -9.68
N SER A 233 7.45 -8.70 -9.48
CA SER A 233 6.45 -7.69 -9.81
C SER A 233 6.56 -7.30 -11.27
N LEU A 234 5.48 -7.53 -12.02
CA LEU A 234 5.37 -7.18 -13.43
C LEU A 234 4.99 -5.70 -13.60
N PRO A 235 5.25 -5.11 -14.80
CA PRO A 235 4.76 -3.78 -15.14
C PRO A 235 3.26 -3.65 -14.88
N MET A 236 2.90 -2.72 -13.99
CA MET A 236 1.54 -2.48 -13.52
C MET A 236 1.34 -0.97 -13.28
N PHE A 237 0.90 -0.26 -14.32
CA PHE A 237 0.62 1.18 -14.28
C PHE A 237 -0.46 1.57 -15.31
N PRO A 238 -1.24 2.65 -15.09
CA PRO A 238 -2.45 2.93 -15.86
C PRO A 238 -2.24 3.26 -17.35
N THR A 239 -1.01 3.62 -17.74
CA THR A 239 -0.62 3.97 -19.12
C THR A 239 0.07 2.82 -19.85
N LEU A 240 0.18 1.63 -19.25
CA LEU A 240 0.71 0.45 -19.92
C LEU A 240 -0.22 0.08 -21.08
N THR A 241 0.31 0.08 -22.29
CA THR A 241 -0.46 -0.22 -23.49
C THR A 241 -0.66 -1.73 -23.67
N ASN A 242 -1.62 -2.11 -24.51
CA ASN A 242 -1.85 -3.52 -24.81
C ASN A 242 -0.63 -4.18 -25.44
N ASP A 243 0.05 -3.49 -26.37
CA ASP A 243 1.22 -4.00 -27.08
C ASP A 243 2.42 -4.18 -26.14
N GLU A 244 2.66 -3.21 -25.23
CA GLU A 244 3.68 -3.36 -24.20
C GLU A 244 3.36 -4.54 -23.26
N GLN A 245 2.10 -4.68 -22.86
CA GLN A 245 1.68 -5.81 -22.03
C GLN A 245 1.81 -7.16 -22.76
N ASP A 246 1.49 -7.22 -24.05
CA ASP A 246 1.65 -8.42 -24.87
C ASP A 246 3.12 -8.80 -25.01
N LEU A 247 4.01 -7.82 -25.17
CA LEU A 247 5.45 -8.05 -25.17
C LEU A 247 5.93 -8.64 -23.84
N VAL A 248 5.44 -8.12 -22.70
CA VAL A 248 5.74 -8.68 -21.37
C VAL A 248 5.29 -10.14 -21.28
N ILE A 249 4.04 -10.42 -21.65
CA ILE A 249 3.47 -11.78 -21.62
C ILE A 249 4.28 -12.72 -22.52
N GLN A 250 4.54 -12.32 -23.76
CA GLN A 250 5.30 -13.10 -24.72
C GLN A 250 6.68 -13.46 -24.17
N LYS A 251 7.41 -12.49 -23.60
CA LYS A 251 8.76 -12.72 -23.08
C LYS A 251 8.78 -13.61 -21.85
N ILE A 252 7.79 -13.52 -20.97
CA ILE A 252 7.66 -14.44 -19.84
C ILE A 252 7.42 -15.88 -20.34
N LEU A 253 6.53 -16.05 -21.32
CA LEU A 253 6.24 -17.37 -21.90
C LEU A 253 7.44 -17.93 -22.69
N GLU A 254 8.22 -17.08 -23.36
CA GLU A 254 9.46 -17.46 -24.04
C GLU A 254 10.51 -17.99 -23.04
N PHE A 255 10.66 -17.35 -21.89
CA PHE A 255 11.60 -17.77 -20.85
C PHE A 255 11.26 -19.14 -20.23
N LEU A 256 9.97 -19.50 -20.17
CA LEU A 256 9.50 -20.75 -19.58
C LEU A 256 9.54 -21.96 -20.54
N ARG A 257 9.86 -21.74 -21.81
CA ARG A 257 10.02 -22.80 -22.82
C ARG A 257 11.43 -23.36 -22.79
#